data_AF-A0A1Y6GUU1-F1
#
_entry.id   AF-A0A1Y6GUU1-F1
#
_cell.length_a   1.000
_cell.length_b   1.000
_cell.length_c   1.000
_cell.angle_alpha   90.00
_cell.angle_beta   90.00
_cell.angle_gamma   90.00
#
_symmetry.space_group_name_H-M   'P 1'
#
loop_
_entity.id
_entity.type
_entity.pdbx_description
1 polymer ?
#
loop_
_entity_poly.entity_id
_entity_poly.type
_entity_poly.pdbx_seq_one_letter_code
_entity_poly.pdbx_strand_id
1 'polypeptide(L)'
;MTLDSTPAPRPLPLQLFDCVQADDLDRALALGLMDYLPDPHHDALDATCPHVCAVLLAAQQRLHDAWAARERYRARAARLQRRAAERDAGRTPAPAPSQPAAPALPPLAAAILARAKAKAAGGAQP
;
A
#
# COMPACT_ATOMS: atom_id res chain seq x y z
N MET A 1 36.92 -25.66 43.95
CA MET A 1 36.09 -26.71 43.33
C MET A 1 34.67 -26.54 43.81
N THR A 2 33.77 -26.03 42.97
CA THR A 2 32.31 -26.25 43.03
C THR A 2 31.69 -25.75 41.72
N LEU A 3 31.65 -26.70 40.77
CA LEU A 3 30.68 -26.90 39.68
C LEU A 3 29.95 -25.67 39.14
N ASP A 4 30.50 -25.18 38.03
CA ASP A 4 29.81 -24.42 37.00
C ASP A 4 28.53 -25.19 36.62
N SER A 5 27.40 -24.77 37.19
CA SER A 5 26.10 -25.38 36.91
C SER A 5 25.61 -24.78 35.60
N THR A 6 26.11 -25.28 34.47
CA THR A 6 25.49 -25.01 33.17
C THR A 6 24.03 -25.47 33.28
N PRO A 7 23.04 -24.56 33.25
CA PRO A 7 21.65 -24.98 33.28
C PRO A 7 21.43 -25.86 32.05
N ALA A 8 20.86 -27.05 32.27
CA ALA A 8 20.45 -27.92 31.18
C ALA A 8 19.64 -27.08 30.17
N PRO A 9 19.85 -27.26 28.86
CA PRO A 9 19.15 -26.47 27.86
C PRO A 9 17.65 -26.65 28.09
N ARG A 10 16.97 -25.56 28.46
CA ARG A 10 15.51 -25.55 28.61
C ARG A 10 14.91 -26.03 27.28
N PRO A 11 13.90 -26.91 27.31
CA PRO A 11 13.28 -27.40 26.08
C PRO A 11 12.72 -26.21 25.29
N LEU A 12 12.91 -26.25 23.98
CA LEU A 12 12.55 -25.17 23.05
C LEU A 12 11.09 -24.69 23.19
N PRO A 13 10.07 -25.57 23.39
CA PRO A 13 8.69 -25.13 23.63
C PRO A 13 8.55 -24.18 24.84
N LEU A 14 9.25 -24.44 25.94
CA LEU A 14 9.19 -23.60 27.14
C LEU A 14 9.91 -22.27 26.92
N GLN A 15 11.02 -22.27 26.18
CA GLN A 15 11.72 -21.03 25.83
C GLN A 15 10.84 -20.12 24.95
N LEU A 16 10.16 -20.70 23.95
CA LEU A 16 9.22 -19.97 23.12
C LEU A 16 8.04 -19.44 23.94
N PHE A 17 7.50 -20.27 24.85
CA PHE A 17 6.41 -19.88 25.72
C PHE A 17 6.78 -18.70 26.62
N ASP A 18 7.96 -18.73 27.25
CA ASP A 18 8.48 -17.63 28.07
C ASP A 18 8.57 -16.33 27.24
N CYS A 19 9.05 -16.41 26.00
CA CYS A 19 9.15 -15.23 25.11
C CYS A 19 7.76 -14.69 24.73
N VAL A 20 6.81 -15.56 24.37
CA VAL A 20 5.43 -15.16 24.03
C VAL A 20 4.71 -14.55 25.23
N GLN A 21 4.92 -15.09 26.44
CA GLN A 21 4.34 -14.55 27.67
C GLN A 21 4.96 -13.20 28.07
N ALA A 22 6.24 -13.00 27.77
CA ALA A 22 6.93 -11.72 27.97
C ALA A 22 6.63 -10.68 26.87
N ASP A 23 5.81 -11.03 25.87
CA ASP A 23 5.55 -10.24 24.65
C ASP A 23 6.84 -9.94 23.84
N ASP A 24 7.90 -10.72 24.04
CA ASP A 24 9.17 -10.65 23.31
C ASP A 24 9.08 -11.49 22.03
N LEU A 25 8.25 -11.02 21.10
CA LEU A 25 7.99 -11.71 19.83
C LEU A 25 9.24 -11.75 18.93
N ASP A 26 10.12 -10.74 19.00
CA ASP A 26 11.36 -10.72 18.22
C ASP A 26 12.28 -11.87 18.62
N ARG A 27 12.44 -12.10 19.93
CA ARG A 27 13.20 -13.24 20.43
C ARG A 27 12.52 -14.56 20.11
N ALA A 28 11.18 -14.64 20.21
CA ALA A 28 10.44 -15.85 19.84
C ALA A 28 10.63 -16.18 18.35
N LEU A 29 10.59 -15.18 17.46
CA LEU A 29 10.86 -15.35 16.03
C LEU A 29 12.30 -15.80 15.77
N ALA A 30 13.27 -15.24 16.47
CA ALA A 30 14.68 -15.65 16.36
C ALA A 30 14.90 -17.12 16.80
N LEU A 31 14.09 -17.61 17.74
CA LEU A 31 14.08 -19.01 18.18
C LEU A 31 13.29 -19.94 17.24
N GLY A 32 12.68 -19.42 16.17
CA GLY A 32 11.95 -20.22 15.18
C GLY A 32 10.47 -20.44 15.51
N LEU A 33 9.79 -19.49 16.18
CA LEU A 33 8.37 -19.61 16.52
C LEU A 33 7.47 -19.96 15.31
N MET A 34 7.79 -19.47 14.11
CA MET A 34 7.01 -19.74 12.89
C MET A 34 7.23 -21.15 12.32
N ASP A 35 8.37 -21.77 12.63
CA ASP A 35 8.74 -23.10 12.16
C ASP A 35 8.42 -24.17 13.23
N TYR A 36 7.96 -23.75 14.41
CA TYR A 36 7.61 -24.65 15.51
C TYR A 36 6.39 -25.49 15.16
N LEU A 37 6.63 -26.80 15.02
CA LEU A 37 5.59 -27.81 14.87
C LEU A 37 5.50 -28.62 16.18
N PRO A 38 4.33 -28.69 16.84
CA PRO A 38 4.19 -29.51 18.04
C PRO A 38 4.34 -30.99 17.67
N ASP A 39 5.26 -31.70 18.32
CA ASP A 39 5.48 -33.13 18.14
C ASP A 39 4.96 -33.88 19.38
N PRO A 40 3.89 -34.67 19.28
CA PRO A 40 3.34 -35.40 20.43
C PRO A 40 4.33 -36.41 21.05
N HIS A 41 5.41 -36.79 20.37
CA HIS A 41 6.43 -37.68 20.94
C HIS A 41 7.50 -36.95 21.76
N HIS A 42 7.82 -35.71 21.40
CA HIS A 42 8.82 -34.89 22.10
C HIS A 42 8.19 -33.93 23.12
N ASP A 43 6.95 -33.50 22.87
CA ASP A 43 6.23 -32.55 23.70
C ASP A 43 5.34 -33.23 24.75
N ALA A 44 5.19 -34.57 24.75
CA ALA A 44 4.37 -35.25 25.76
C ALA A 44 5.05 -35.48 27.13
N LEU A 45 6.25 -34.93 27.36
CA LEU A 45 6.98 -35.17 28.61
C LEU A 45 6.35 -34.49 29.86
N ASP A 46 5.38 -33.59 29.72
CA ASP A 46 4.74 -32.95 30.87
C ASP A 46 3.24 -32.64 30.63
N ALA A 47 2.45 -32.64 31.71
CA ALA A 47 1.02 -32.32 31.71
C ALA A 47 0.74 -30.85 31.28
N THR A 48 1.75 -29.98 31.37
CA THR A 48 1.68 -28.56 30.98
C THR A 48 1.82 -28.36 29.47
N CYS A 49 2.43 -29.32 28.77
CA CYS A 49 2.74 -29.20 27.34
C CYS A 49 1.55 -28.94 26.41
N PRO A 50 0.36 -29.54 26.56
CA PRO A 50 -0.78 -29.22 25.68
C PRO A 50 -1.21 -27.76 25.77
N HIS A 51 -1.13 -27.15 26.96
CA HIS A 51 -1.43 -25.73 27.13
C HIS A 51 -0.36 -24.84 26.48
N VAL A 52 0.92 -25.18 26.65
CA VAL A 52 2.04 -24.48 26.01
C VAL A 52 1.90 -24.49 24.50
N CYS A 53 1.66 -25.65 23.89
CA CYS A 53 1.45 -25.78 22.46
C CYS A 53 0.26 -24.93 21.97
N ALA A 54 -0.85 -24.93 22.72
CA ALA A 54 -2.02 -24.11 22.37
C ALA A 54 -1.71 -22.60 22.36
N VAL A 55 -0.94 -22.11 23.34
CA VAL A 55 -0.52 -20.70 23.40
C VAL A 55 0.42 -20.34 22.25
N LEU A 56 1.37 -21.22 21.93
CA LEU A 56 2.29 -21.01 20.81
C LEU A 56 1.54 -20.98 19.46
N LEU A 57 0.63 -21.92 19.22
CA LEU A 57 -0.18 -21.94 18.00
C LEU A 57 -1.08 -20.70 17.90
N ALA A 58 -1.67 -20.25 19.01
CA ALA A 58 -2.44 -19.02 19.03
C ALA A 58 -1.57 -17.79 18.70
N ALA A 59 -0.34 -17.74 19.20
CA ALA A 59 0.61 -16.67 18.87
C ALA A 59 0.99 -16.69 17.38
N GLN A 60 1.24 -17.87 16.81
CA GLN A 60 1.47 -18.04 15.37
C GLN A 60 0.30 -17.51 14.54
N GLN A 61 -0.94 -17.90 14.90
CA GLN A 61 -2.13 -17.44 14.19
C GLN A 61 -2.29 -15.92 14.23
N ARG A 62 -2.09 -15.29 15.40
CA ARG A 62 -2.16 -13.82 15.53
C ARG A 62 -1.14 -13.11 14.62
N LEU A 63 0.07 -13.66 14.51
CA LEU A 63 1.11 -13.12 13.64
C LEU A 63 0.74 -13.25 12.16
N HIS A 64 0.24 -14.41 11.74
CA HIS A 64 -0.27 -14.61 10.38
C HIS A 64 -1.41 -13.64 10.04
N ASP A 65 -2.36 -13.44 10.95
CA ASP A 65 -3.48 -12.51 10.76
C ASP A 65 -2.99 -11.06 10.62
N ALA A 66 -2.01 -10.66 11.44
CA ALA A 66 -1.40 -9.34 11.39
C ALA A 66 -0.68 -9.11 10.05
N TRP A 67 0.06 -10.10 9.55
CA TRP A 67 0.71 -10.02 8.24
C TRP A 67 -0.31 -9.97 7.09
N ALA A 68 -1.35 -10.79 7.14
CA ALA A 68 -2.43 -10.75 6.16
C ALA A 68 -3.17 -9.41 6.17
N ALA A 69 -3.39 -8.80 7.34
CA ALA A 69 -3.94 -7.45 7.46
C ALA A 69 -3.02 -6.40 6.82
N ARG A 70 -1.71 -6.47 7.10
CA ARG A 70 -0.71 -5.57 6.50
C ARG A 70 -0.69 -5.69 4.98
N GLU A 71 -0.77 -6.90 4.45
CA GLU A 71 -0.76 -7.13 3.01
C GLU A 71 -2.02 -6.59 2.33
N ARG A 72 -3.20 -6.80 2.94
CA ARG A 72 -4.46 -6.18 2.47
C ARG A 72 -4.38 -4.66 2.42
N TYR A 73 -3.77 -4.05 3.44
CA TYR A 73 -3.54 -2.60 3.48
C TYR A 73 -2.63 -2.15 2.34
N ARG A 74 -1.48 -2.81 2.14
CA ARG A 74 -0.54 -2.50 1.05
C ARG A 74 -1.21 -2.63 -0.33
N ALA A 75 -1.95 -3.71 -0.56
CA ALA A 75 -2.69 -3.91 -1.80
C ALA A 75 -3.72 -2.80 -2.05
N ARG A 76 -4.42 -2.33 -0.99
CA ARG A 76 -5.35 -1.20 -1.09
C ARG A 76 -4.63 0.10 -1.41
N ALA A 77 -3.50 0.38 -0.75
CA ALA A 77 -2.69 1.57 -1.01
C ALA A 77 -2.21 1.61 -2.48
N ALA A 78 -1.71 0.49 -3.00
CA ALA A 78 -1.29 0.38 -4.40
C ALA A 78 -2.44 0.68 -5.39
N ARG A 79 -3.65 0.19 -5.11
CA ARG A 79 -4.84 0.49 -5.94
C ARG A 79 -5.20 1.97 -5.91
N LEU A 80 -5.15 2.60 -4.74
CA LEU A 80 -5.43 4.03 -4.61
C LEU A 80 -4.38 4.89 -5.33
N GLN A 81 -3.11 4.50 -5.22
CA GLN A 81 -2.02 5.19 -5.92
C GLN A 81 -2.19 5.13 -7.45
N ARG A 82 -2.61 3.97 -8.01
CA ARG A 82 -2.93 3.85 -9.43
C ARG A 82 -4.05 4.80 -9.85
N ARG A 83 -5.16 4.80 -9.12
CA ARG A 83 -6.29 5.71 -9.38
C ARG A 83 -5.90 7.18 -9.27
N ALA A 84 -5.03 7.53 -8.31
CA ALA A 84 -4.52 8.88 -8.16
C ALA A 84 -3.68 9.28 -9.38
N ALA A 85 -2.78 8.41 -9.84
CA ALA A 85 -1.96 8.64 -11.03
C ALA A 85 -2.80 8.78 -12.31
N GLU A 86 -3.82 7.94 -12.50
CA GLU A 86 -4.77 8.04 -13.63
C GLU A 86 -5.51 9.38 -13.62
N ARG A 87 -5.97 9.82 -12.44
CA ARG A 87 -6.65 11.11 -12.29
C ARG A 87 -5.72 12.29 -12.56
N ASP A 88 -4.46 12.18 -12.13
CA ASP A 88 -3.45 13.22 -12.36
C ASP A 88 -3.10 13.33 -13.85
N ALA A 89 -2.95 12.20 -14.54
CA ALA A 89 -2.77 12.14 -15.99
C ALA A 89 -3.96 12.79 -16.73
N GLY A 90 -5.19 12.52 -16.32
CA GLY A 90 -6.39 13.15 -16.89
C GLY A 90 -6.57 14.63 -16.53
N ARG A 91 -5.91 15.11 -15.47
CA ARG A 91 -5.91 16.53 -15.06
C ARG A 91 -4.84 17.35 -15.75
N THR A 92 -3.86 16.71 -16.38
CA THR A 92 -2.87 17.41 -17.19
C THR A 92 -3.62 18.04 -18.38
N PRO A 93 -3.72 19.38 -18.46
CA PRO A 93 -4.44 20.02 -19.55
C PRO A 93 -3.77 19.60 -20.85
N ALA A 94 -4.56 19.12 -21.81
CA ALA A 94 -4.05 18.90 -23.16
C ALA A 94 -3.42 20.21 -23.64
N PRO A 95 -2.22 20.18 -24.25
CA PRO A 95 -1.62 21.38 -24.80
C PRO A 95 -2.65 22.04 -25.71
N ALA A 96 -2.90 23.33 -25.47
CA ALA A 96 -3.91 24.08 -26.20
C ALA A 96 -3.70 23.84 -27.70
N PRO A 97 -4.74 23.44 -28.45
CA PRO A 97 -4.60 23.29 -29.89
C PRO A 97 -4.09 24.62 -30.41
N SER A 98 -2.91 24.59 -31.03
CA SER A 98 -2.37 25.74 -31.75
C SER A 98 -3.41 26.14 -32.78
N GLN A 99 -4.18 27.19 -32.47
CA GLN A 99 -5.24 27.66 -33.35
C GLN A 99 -4.58 27.96 -34.70
N PRO A 100 -4.98 27.28 -35.79
CA PRO A 100 -4.48 27.65 -37.10
C PRO A 100 -4.85 29.12 -37.30
N ALA A 101 -3.85 29.94 -37.64
CA ALA A 101 -4.05 31.34 -37.94
C ALA A 101 -5.24 31.47 -38.90
N ALA A 102 -6.25 32.23 -38.51
CA ALA A 102 -7.46 32.40 -39.30
C ALA A 102 -7.04 32.79 -40.73
N PRO A 103 -7.54 32.11 -41.77
CA PRO A 103 -7.17 32.42 -43.14
C PRO A 103 -7.52 33.88 -43.40
N ALA A 104 -6.51 34.67 -43.79
CA ALA A 104 -6.72 36.06 -44.11
C ALA A 104 -7.77 36.17 -45.21
N LEU A 105 -8.79 37.01 -44.98
CA LEU A 105 -9.83 37.26 -45.97
C LEU A 105 -9.18 37.76 -47.27
N PRO A 106 -9.59 37.25 -48.43
CA PRO A 106 -9.07 37.77 -49.70
C PRO A 106 -9.36 39.27 -49.79
N PRO A 107 -8.42 40.07 -50.32
CA PRO A 107 -8.46 41.54 -50.23
C PRO A 107 -9.70 42.16 -50.86
N LEU A 108 -10.25 41.50 -51.88
CA LEU A 108 -11.50 41.92 -52.52
C LEU A 108 -12.71 41.83 -51.58
N ALA A 109 -12.80 40.77 -50.77
CA ALA A 109 -13.90 40.61 -49.80
C ALA A 109 -13.80 41.65 -48.67
N ALA A 110 -12.58 41.96 -48.22
CA ALA A 110 -12.33 43.01 -47.24
C ALA A 110 -12.76 44.39 -47.78
N ALA A 111 -12.46 44.70 -49.04
CA ALA A 111 -12.86 45.95 -49.69
C ALA A 111 -14.39 46.09 -49.82
N ILE A 112 -15.10 45.00 -50.16
CA ILE A 112 -16.57 45.00 -50.24
C ILE A 112 -17.19 45.26 -48.86
N LEU A 113 -16.69 44.60 -47.82
CA LEU A 113 -17.18 44.80 -46.44
C LEU A 113 -16.88 46.23 -45.94
N ALA A 114 -15.70 46.78 -46.24
CA ALA A 114 -15.36 48.16 -45.87
C ALA A 114 -16.30 49.18 -46.54
N ARG A 115 -16.62 48.97 -47.82
CA ARG A 115 -17.56 49.83 -48.56
C ARG A 115 -18.99 49.69 -48.05
N ALA A 116 -19.43 48.48 -47.71
CA ALA A 116 -20.73 48.23 -47.09
C ALA A 116 -20.83 48.91 -45.71
N LYS A 117 -19.78 48.83 -44.88
CA LYS A 117 -19.71 49.51 -43.58
C LYS A 117 -19.75 51.03 -43.73
N ALA A 118 -19.03 51.60 -44.70
CA ALA A 118 -19.07 53.03 -44.99
C ALA A 118 -20.47 53.49 -45.46
N LYS A 119 -21.15 52.69 -46.28
CA LYS A 119 -22.53 52.96 -46.72
C LYS A 119 -23.53 52.90 -45.56
N ALA A 120 -23.36 51.95 -44.65
CA ALA A 120 -24.20 51.84 -43.45
C ALA A 120 -23.97 53.00 -42.46
N ALA A 121 -22.73 53.49 -42.35
CA ALA A 121 -22.40 54.63 -41.49
C ALA A 121 -22.81 55.99 -42.09
N GLY A 122 -22.81 56.13 -43.42
CA GLY A 122 -23.15 57.37 -44.14
C GLY A 122 -24.61 57.49 -44.59
N GLY A 123 -25.45 56.48 -44.37
CA GLY A 123 -26.86 56.47 -44.81
C GLY A 123 -27.86 57.14 -43.85
N ALA A 124 -27.39 57.78 -42.78
CA ALA A 124 -28.22 58.48 -41.81
C ALA A 124 -27.98 60.00 -41.86
N GLN A 125 -28.50 60.66 -42.88
CA GLN A 125 -28.97 62.03 -42.77
C GLN A 125 -30.24 62.19 -43.64
N PRO A 126 -31.35 62.74 -43.09
CA PRO A 126 -32.35 63.41 -43.92
C PRO A 126 -31.78 64.72 -44.49
#